data_AF-A0A7Y4T1D3-F1
#
_entry.id   AF-A0A7Y4T1D3-F1
#
_cell.length_a   1.000
_cell.length_b   1.000
_cell.length_c   1.000
_cell.angle_alpha   90.00
_cell.angle_beta   90.00
_cell.angle_gamma   90.00
#
_symmetry.space_group_name_H-M   'P 1'
#
loop_
_entity.id
_entity.type
_entity.pdbx_description
1 polymer ?
#
loop_
_entity_poly.entity_id
_entity_poly.type
_entity_poly.pdbx_seq_one_letter_code
_entity_poly.pdbx_strand_id
1 'polypeptide(L)' 'MESFDFNELRKKIVSFLDKDMNPEEEKLFLHHVKQNPTLNREIEHQQSIRSKIKQSFQRPDLAPGLHDRILDSIRGKR' A
#
# COMPACT_ATOMS: atom_id res chain seq x y z
N MET A 1 5.99 30.41 -7.23
CA MET A 1 4.97 29.34 -7.17
C MET A 1 5.60 28.12 -7.82
N GLU A 2 6.13 27.20 -7.02
CA GLU A 2 6.64 25.94 -7.54
C GLU A 2 5.48 25.16 -8.17
N SER A 3 5.61 24.83 -9.45
CA SER A 3 4.67 23.95 -10.14
C SER A 3 4.63 22.63 -9.40
N PHE A 4 3.55 22.37 -8.67
CA PHE A 4 3.36 21.12 -7.94
C PHE A 4 3.27 19.99 -8.97
N ASP A 5 4.36 19.26 -9.17
CA ASP A 5 4.39 18.18 -10.17
C ASP A 5 3.59 16.98 -9.63
N PHE A 6 2.32 16.95 -10.01
CA PHE A 6 1.41 15.85 -9.70
C PHE A 6 1.94 14.49 -10.19
N ASN A 7 2.76 14.45 -11.23
CA ASN A 7 3.33 13.19 -11.71
C ASN A 7 4.43 12.68 -10.77
N GLU A 8 5.31 13.56 -10.28
CA GLU A 8 6.31 13.18 -9.26
C GLU A 8 5.65 12.72 -7.97
N LEU A 9 4.57 13.39 -7.57
CA LEU A 9 3.79 13.02 -6.42
C LEU A 9 3.21 11.61 -6.54
N ARG A 10 2.60 11.33 -7.69
CA ARG A 10 2.01 10.02 -7.96
C ARG A 10 3.07 8.93 -7.98
N LYS A 11 4.25 9.21 -8.56
CA LYS A 11 5.40 8.27 -8.51
C LYS A 11 5.82 7.97 -7.08
N LYS A 12 5.94 8.98 -6.21
CA LYS A 12 6.23 8.76 -4.77
C LYS A 12 5.15 7.94 -4.08
N ILE A 13 3.87 8.22 -4.32
CA ILE A 13 2.77 7.43 -3.76
C ILE A 13 2.87 5.96 -4.20
N VAL A 14 3.17 5.72 -5.48
CA VAL A 14 3.36 4.38 -6.02
C VAL A 14 4.53 3.67 -5.33
N SER A 15 5.72 4.30 -5.28
CA SER A 15 6.89 3.73 -4.60
C SER A 15 6.65 3.44 -3.11
N PHE A 16 5.86 4.28 -2.42
CA PHE A 16 5.43 4.03 -1.04
C PHE A 16 4.53 2.79 -0.93
N LEU A 17 3.54 2.66 -1.81
CA LEU A 17 2.60 1.54 -1.81
C LEU A 17 3.25 0.22 -2.24
N ASP A 18 4.25 0.27 -3.11
CA ASP A 18 5.01 -0.89 -3.59
C ASP A 18 6.14 -1.31 -2.64
N LYS A 19 6.38 -0.53 -1.56
CA LYS A 19 7.48 -0.75 -0.60
C LYS A 19 8.87 -0.66 -1.24
N ASP A 20 8.99 0.19 -2.25
CA ASP A 20 10.25 0.47 -2.97
C ASP A 20 11.03 1.63 -2.36
N MET A 21 10.46 2.32 -1.35
CA MET A 21 11.15 3.38 -0.62
C MET A 21 12.08 2.81 0.44
N ASN A 22 13.20 3.49 0.69
CA ASN A 22 14.01 3.19 1.86
C ASN A 22 13.30 3.67 3.16
N PRO A 23 13.66 3.14 4.35
CA PRO A 23 12.96 3.44 5.59
C PRO A 23 13.00 4.91 6.03
N GLU A 24 14.03 5.66 5.62
CA GLU A 24 14.16 7.08 5.96
C GLU A 24 13.24 7.94 5.10
N GLU A 25 13.21 7.67 3.80
CA GLU A 25 12.28 8.28 2.83
C GLU A 25 10.83 7.98 3.17
N GLU A 26 10.51 6.74 3.56
CA GLU A 26 9.16 6.36 3.97
C GLU A 26 8.69 7.20 5.17
N LYS A 27 9.56 7.41 6.17
CA LYS A 27 9.24 8.26 7.34
C LYS A 27 8.98 9.70 6.95
N LEU A 28 9.85 10.29 6.12
CA LEU A 28 9.69 11.67 5.63
C LEU A 28 8.42 11.82 4.81
N PHE A 29 8.14 10.87 3.93
CA PHE A 29 6.93 10.84 3.12
C PHE A 29 5.67 10.76 3.99
N LEU A 30 5.64 9.86 4.99
CA LEU A 30 4.53 9.77 5.94
C LEU A 30 4.32 11.07 6.74
N HIS A 31 5.39 11.77 7.09
CA HIS A 31 5.29 13.09 7.73
C HIS A 31 4.62 14.11 6.81
N HIS A 32 5.02 14.15 5.53
CA HIS A 32 4.44 15.04 4.52
C HIS A 32 2.96 14.72 4.26
N VAL A 33 2.59 13.43 4.18
CA VAL A 33 1.20 12.99 3.98
C VAL A 33 0.30 13.47 5.12
N LYS A 34 0.76 13.38 6.37
CA LYS A 34 -0.01 13.85 7.53
C LYS A 34 -0.33 15.33 7.49
N GLN A 35 0.55 16.13 6.87
CA GLN A 35 0.40 17.58 6.78
C GLN A 35 -0.41 18.03 5.56
N ASN A 36 -0.68 17.13 4.61
CA ASN A 36 -1.32 17.47 3.34
C ASN A 36 -2.53 16.57 3.04
N PRO A 37 -3.77 17.06 3.25
CA PRO A 37 -5.00 16.32 2.98
C PRO A 37 -5.14 15.84 1.53
N THR A 38 -4.57 16.57 0.56
CA THR A 38 -4.60 16.19 -0.87
C THR A 38 -3.79 14.91 -1.11
N LEU A 39 -2.66 14.74 -0.44
CA LEU A 39 -1.86 13.51 -0.52
C LEU A 39 -2.60 12.32 0.03
N ASN A 40 -3.31 12.52 1.14
CA ASN A 40 -4.06 11.45 1.76
C ASN A 40 -5.17 10.94 0.83
N ARG A 41 -5.92 11.85 0.20
CA ARG A 41 -6.94 11.50 -0.80
C ARG A 41 -6.35 10.77 -2.01
N GLU A 42 -5.18 11.19 -2.48
CA GLU A 42 -4.53 10.53 -3.62
C GLU A 42 -4.04 9.12 -3.25
N ILE A 43 -3.52 8.91 -2.03
CA ILE A 43 -3.17 7.58 -1.52
C ILE A 43 -4.40 6.67 -1.48
N GLU A 44 -5.51 7.16 -0.91
CA GLU A 44 -6.78 6.41 -0.87
C GLU A 44 -7.27 6.06 -2.28
N HIS A 45 -7.15 7.00 -3.22
CA HIS A 45 -7.52 6.78 -4.62
C HIS A 45 -6.68 5.68 -5.27
N GLN A 46 -5.34 5.73 -5.13
CA GLN A 46 -4.45 4.69 -5.66
C GLN A 46 -4.70 3.32 -5.00
N GLN A 47 -4.98 3.28 -3.69
CA GLN A 47 -5.36 2.04 -3.00
C GLN A 47 -6.68 1.45 -3.51
N SER A 48 -7.66 2.30 -3.79
CA SER A 48 -8.95 1.89 -4.37
C SER A 48 -8.76 1.27 -5.76
N ILE A 49 -7.97 1.90 -6.62
CA ILE A 49 -7.61 1.35 -7.95
C ILE A 49 -6.96 -0.02 -7.81
N ARG A 50 -5.92 -0.14 -6.97
CA ARG A 50 -5.20 -1.40 -6.72
C ARG A 50 -6.14 -2.50 -6.21
N SER A 51 -7.07 -2.14 -5.34
CA SER A 51 -8.07 -3.08 -4.81
C SER A 51 -9.01 -3.60 -5.90
N LYS A 52 -9.49 -2.72 -6.80
CA LYS A 52 -10.31 -3.11 -7.95
C LYS A 52 -9.55 -4.04 -8.91
N ILE A 53 -8.28 -3.72 -9.19
CA ILE A 53 -7.40 -4.58 -10.00
C ILE A 53 -7.29 -5.96 -9.32
N LYS A 54 -6.96 -5.99 -8.02
CA LYS A 54 -6.84 -7.24 -7.26
C LYS A 54 -8.13 -8.06 -7.23
N GLN A 55 -9.31 -7.43 -7.29
CA GLN A 55 -10.60 -8.11 -7.39
C GLN A 55 -10.84 -8.71 -8.78
N SER A 56 -10.35 -8.07 -9.84
CA SER A 56 -10.42 -8.62 -11.21
C SER A 56 -9.45 -9.76 -11.48
N PHE A 57 -8.42 -9.94 -10.63
CA PHE A 57 -7.50 -11.07 -10.74
C PHE A 57 -8.11 -12.33 -10.11
N GLN A 58 -8.11 -13.43 -10.87
CA GLN A 58 -8.43 -14.75 -10.34
C GLN A 58 -7.39 -15.10 -9.27
N ARG A 59 -7.87 -15.33 -8.04
CA ARG A 59 -6.98 -15.78 -6.96
C ARG A 59 -6.59 -17.23 -7.21
N PRO A 60 -5.32 -17.59 -6.97
CA PRO A 60 -4.93 -19.00 -7.02
C PRO A 60 -5.67 -19.78 -5.93
N ASP A 61 -6.03 -21.01 -6.24
CA ASP A 61 -6.54 -21.93 -5.24
C ASP A 61 -5.46 -22.18 -4.19
N LEU A 62 -5.83 -22.00 -2.92
CA LEU A 62 -4.94 -22.25 -1.80
C LEU A 62 -5.01 -23.74 -1.43
N ALA A 63 -3.89 -24.29 -0.96
CA ALA A 63 -3.87 -25.65 -0.44
C ALA A 63 -4.90 -25.80 0.71
N PRO A 64 -5.68 -26.89 0.73
CA PRO A 64 -6.62 -27.16 1.82
C PRO A 64 -5.91 -27.10 3.19
N GLY A 65 -6.52 -26.42 4.16
CA GLY A 65 -5.97 -26.28 5.52
C GLY A 65 -4.80 -25.28 5.66
N LEU A 66 -4.36 -24.61 4.59
CA LEU A 66 -3.33 -23.55 4.70
C LEU A 66 -3.79 -22.40 5.58
N HIS A 67 -5.06 -22.01 5.46
CA HIS A 67 -5.68 -20.97 6.29
C HIS A 67 -5.57 -21.31 7.78
N ASP A 68 -5.90 -22.53 8.16
CA ASP A 68 -5.91 -22.97 9.57
C ASP A 68 -4.49 -23.03 10.13
N ARG A 69 -3.53 -23.54 9.35
CA ARG A 69 -2.10 -23.53 9.73
C ARG A 69 -1.56 -22.12 9.96
N ILE A 70 -1.95 -21.15 9.12
CA ILE A 70 -1.56 -19.75 9.29
C ILE A 70 -2.18 -19.19 10.60
N LEU A 71 -3.45 -19.45 10.84
CA LEU A 71 -4.13 -19.01 12.07
C LEU A 71 -3.49 -19.61 13.33
N ASP A 72 -3.16 -20.89 13.33
CA ASP A 72 -2.54 -21.56 14.47
C ASP A 72 -1.13 -21.02 14.75
N SER A 73 -0.36 -20.75 13.69
CA SER A 73 0.96 -20.10 13.78
C SER A 73 0.88 -18.71 14.40
N ILE A 74 -0.08 -17.87 13.98
CA ILE A 74 -0.29 -16.52 14.53
C ILE A 74 -0.78 -16.58 15.98
N ARG A 75 -1.64 -17.55 16.31
CA ARG A 75 -2.21 -17.73 17.66
C ARG A 75 -1.23 -18.38 18.65
N GLY A 76 -0.04 -18.77 18.20
CA GLY A 76 0.97 -19.41 19.05
C GLY A 76 0.55 -20.78 19.60
N LYS A 77 -0.46 -21.41 18.99
CA LYS A 77 -0.88 -22.76 19.39
C LYS A 77 0.05 -23.77 18.71
N ARG A 78 1.08 -24.16 19.44
CA ARG A 78 1.79 -25.43 19.22
C ARG A 78 0.92 -26.59 19.68
#